data_AF-A0A7H9VM64-F1
#
_entry.id   AF-A0A7H9VM64-F1
#
_cell.length_a   1.000
_cell.length_b   1.000
_cell.length_c   1.000
_cell.angle_alpha   90.00
_cell.angle_beta   90.00
_cell.angle_gamma   90.00
#
_symmetry.space_group_name_H-M   'P 1'
#
loop_
_entity.id
_entity.type
_entity.pdbx_description
1 polymer ?
#
loop_
_entity_poly.entity_id
_entity_poly.type
_entity_poly.pdbx_seq_one_letter_code
_entity_poly.pdbx_strand_id
1 'polypeptide(L)' 'MKTPTHNAATGKFGKRAGNPPADEAAHIITCPVCGQAFDCRDLGQVLHHATRLHQPLPRYDL' A
#
# COMPACT_ATOMS: atom_id res chain seq x y z
N MET A 1 -9.72 30.94 10.73
CA MET A 1 -9.59 30.10 9.52
C MET A 1 -8.82 30.93 8.49
N LYS A 2 -7.64 30.49 8.03
CA LYS A 2 -6.82 31.28 7.09
C LYS A 2 -7.42 31.17 5.68
N THR A 3 -7.69 32.30 5.04
CA THR A 3 -8.22 32.35 3.67
C THR A 3 -7.21 31.73 2.69
N PRO A 4 -7.58 30.76 1.85
CA PRO A 4 -6.68 30.21 0.84
C PRO A 4 -6.23 31.32 -0.13
N THR A 5 -4.96 31.29 -0.51
CA THR A 5 -4.43 32.20 -1.55
C THR A 5 -5.04 31.84 -2.90
N HIS A 6 -5.50 32.84 -3.67
CA HIS A 6 -6.02 32.66 -5.03
C HIS A 6 -4.87 32.82 -6.06
N ASN A 7 -4.02 31.80 -6.17
CA ASN A 7 -2.88 31.78 -7.10
C ASN A 7 -2.84 30.44 -7.86
N ALA A 8 -1.95 30.31 -8.85
CA ALA A 8 -1.86 29.07 -9.64
C ALA A 8 -1.48 27.81 -8.83
N ALA A 9 -0.95 27.99 -7.62
CA ALA A 9 -0.61 26.92 -6.68
C ALA A 9 -1.77 26.55 -5.74
N THR A 10 -2.96 27.16 -5.88
CA THR A 10 -4.16 26.70 -5.18
C THR A 10 -4.45 25.26 -5.61
N GLY A 11 -4.14 24.29 -4.74
CA GLY A 11 -4.31 22.89 -5.04
C GLY A 11 -5.74 22.58 -5.48
N LYS A 12 -5.89 21.93 -6.63
CA LYS A 12 -7.17 21.37 -7.06
C LYS A 12 -7.38 20.06 -6.32
N PHE A 13 -8.21 20.08 -5.28
CA PHE A 13 -8.64 18.85 -4.63
C PHE A 13 -9.71 18.18 -5.50
N GLY A 14 -9.37 17.05 -6.10
CA GLY A 14 -10.35 16.18 -6.75
C GLY A 14 -11.32 15.59 -5.72
N LYS A 15 -12.52 15.17 -6.18
CA LYS A 15 -13.38 14.30 -5.37
C LYS A 15 -12.82 12.88 -5.39
N ARG A 16 -12.73 12.24 -4.23
CA ARG A 16 -12.41 10.81 -4.13
C ARG A 16 -13.43 10.03 -4.96
N ALA A 17 -12.96 9.28 -5.94
CA ALA A 17 -13.78 8.33 -6.69
C ALA A 17 -13.65 6.95 -6.07
N GLY A 18 -14.74 6.18 -6.06
CA GLY A 18 -14.78 4.82 -5.50
C GLY A 18 -15.06 4.77 -4.00
N ASN A 19 -14.90 3.56 -3.45
CA ASN A 19 -15.15 3.29 -2.03
C ASN A 19 -14.10 3.95 -1.13
N PRO A 20 -14.41 4.13 0.18
CA PRO A 20 -13.40 4.43 1.17
C PRO A 20 -12.22 3.43 1.08
N PRO A 21 -11.00 3.84 1.45
CA PRO A 21 -9.89 2.91 1.57
C PRO A 21 -10.30 1.73 2.46
N ALA A 22 -9.93 0.52 2.06
CA ALA A 22 -10.04 -0.61 2.95
C ALA A 22 -9.15 -0.37 4.18
N ASP A 23 -9.47 -1.04 5.28
CA ASP A 23 -8.58 -1.08 6.45
C ASP A 23 -7.19 -1.57 6.02
N GLU A 24 -6.12 -1.07 6.66
CA GLU A 24 -4.76 -1.44 6.28
C GLU A 24 -4.53 -2.95 6.37
N ALA A 25 -5.17 -3.59 7.34
CA ALA A 25 -5.13 -5.05 7.51
C ALA A 25 -5.69 -5.80 6.30
N ALA A 26 -6.61 -5.22 5.53
CA ALA A 26 -7.18 -5.84 4.33
C ALA A 26 -6.17 -5.99 3.18
N HIS A 27 -5.05 -5.26 3.24
CA HIS A 27 -3.98 -5.33 2.25
C HIS A 27 -2.86 -6.31 2.64
N ILE A 28 -2.89 -6.85 3.86
CA ILE A 28 -1.87 -7.79 4.35
C ILE A 28 -2.32 -9.23 4.08
N ILE A 29 -1.57 -9.94 3.23
CA ILE A 29 -1.86 -11.32 2.84
C ILE A 29 -0.81 -12.25 3.47
N THR A 30 -1.25 -13.37 4.04
CA THR A 30 -0.33 -14.43 4.48
C THR A 30 0.01 -15.34 3.31
N CYS A 31 1.29 -15.45 2.97
CA CYS A 31 1.74 -16.33 1.89
C CYS A 31 1.54 -17.80 2.29
N PRO A 32 0.80 -18.62 1.52
CA PRO A 32 0.58 -20.02 1.86
C PRO A 32 1.83 -20.89 1.65
N VAL A 33 2.86 -20.37 0.97
CA VAL A 33 4.09 -21.11 0.66
C VAL A 33 5.10 -20.97 1.79
N CYS A 34 5.40 -19.75 2.23
CA CYS A 34 6.45 -19.47 3.21
C CYS A 34 5.92 -18.98 4.58
N GLY A 35 4.61 -18.74 4.71
CA GLY A 35 3.97 -18.24 5.92
C GLY A 35 4.19 -16.75 6.21
N GLN A 36 5.01 -16.04 5.43
CA GLN A 36 5.25 -14.62 5.62
C GLN A 36 4.04 -13.78 5.19
N ALA A 37 3.66 -12.84 6.05
CA ALA A 37 2.71 -11.78 5.71
C ALA A 37 3.37 -10.73 4.81
N PHE A 38 2.69 -10.32 3.75
CA PHE A 38 3.15 -9.30 2.81
C PHE A 38 2.05 -8.31 2.43
N ASP A 39 2.43 -7.08 2.08
CA ASP A 39 1.49 -6.05 1.61
C ASP A 39 1.23 -6.23 0.11
N CYS A 40 -0.02 -6.45 -0.28
CA CYS A 40 -0.41 -6.63 -1.68
C CYS A 40 -0.36 -5.34 -2.52
N ARG A 41 -0.13 -4.18 -1.88
CA ARG A 41 0.12 -2.90 -2.53
C ARG A 41 1.60 -2.68 -2.84
N ASP A 42 2.49 -3.40 -2.17
CA ASP A 42 3.93 -3.39 -2.45
C ASP A 42 4.23 -4.34 -3.60
N LEU A 43 4.47 -3.77 -4.79
CA LEU A 43 4.76 -4.53 -6.00
C LEU A 43 5.99 -5.44 -5.86
N GLY A 44 7.01 -5.02 -5.11
CA GLY A 44 8.22 -5.82 -4.90
C GLY A 44 7.90 -7.08 -4.09
N GLN A 45 7.11 -6.93 -3.02
CA GLN A 45 6.65 -8.07 -2.22
C GLN A 45 5.73 -8.99 -3.03
N VAL A 46 4.79 -8.44 -3.80
CA VAL A 46 3.89 -9.22 -4.67
C VAL A 46 4.67 -10.05 -5.68
N LEU A 47 5.65 -9.47 -6.37
CA LEU A 47 6.44 -10.18 -7.38
C LEU A 47 7.30 -11.28 -6.76
N HIS A 48 7.90 -11.04 -5.59
CA HIS A 48 8.64 -12.07 -4.85
C HIS A 48 7.73 -13.25 -4.48
N HIS A 49 6.53 -12.95 -3.98
CA HIS A 49 5.56 -13.94 -3.51
C HIS A 49 4.76 -14.64 -4.62
N ALA A 50 4.80 -14.13 -5.85
CA ALA A 50 4.18 -14.76 -7.01
C ALA A 50 4.89 -16.07 -7.44
N THR A 51 6.16 -16.23 -7.09
CA THR A 51 6.94 -17.45 -7.39
C THR A 51 6.71 -18.51 -6.31
N ARG A 52 6.74 -19.81 -6.61
CA ARG A 52 6.52 -20.86 -5.57
C ARG A 52 7.76 -21.28 -4.79
N LEU A 53 8.96 -20.95 -5.27
CA LEU A 53 10.23 -21.37 -4.68
C LEU A 53 10.98 -20.17 -4.08
N HIS A 54 10.27 -19.31 -3.35
CA HIS A 54 10.88 -18.19 -2.63
C HIS A 54 11.06 -18.49 -1.15
N GLN A 55 12.08 -17.88 -0.55
CA GLN A 55 12.26 -17.80 0.90
C GLN A 55 11.65 -16.51 1.44
N PRO A 56 11.33 -16.42 2.74
CA PRO A 56 10.89 -15.18 3.35
C PRO A 56 11.86 -14.02 3.09
N LEU A 57 11.32 -12.82 2.80
CA LEU A 57 12.08 -11.58 2.77
C LEU A 57 12.55 -11.21 4.19
N PRO A 58 13.75 -10.61 4.34
CA PRO A 58 14.22 -10.09 5.62
C PRO A 58 13.22 -9.10 6.22
N ARG A 59 12.95 -9.22 7.51
CA ARG A 59 12.31 -8.13 8.27
C ARG A 59 13.40 -7.14 8.64
N TYR A 60 13.17 -5.87 8.31
CA TYR A 60 13.95 -4.79 8.88
C TYR A 60 13.25 -4.40 10.17
N ASP A 61 13.89 -4.72 11.30
CA ASP A 61 13.45 -4.26 12.60
C ASP A 61 13.88 -2.78 12.70
N LEU A 62 12.90 -1.86 12.69
CA LEU A 62 13.09 -0.42 12.88
C LEU A 62 13.16 -0.07 14.36
#